data_AF-A0A7C1UUL7-F1
#
_entry.id   AF-A0A7C1UUL7-F1
#
_cell.length_a   1.000
_cell.length_b   1.000
_cell.length_c   1.000
_cell.angle_alpha   90.00
_cell.angle_beta   90.00
_cell.angle_gamma   90.00
#
_symmetry.space_group_name_H-M   'P 1'
#
loop_
_entity.id
_entity.type
_entity.pdbx_description
1 polymer ?
#
loop_
_entity_poly.entity_id
_entity_poly.type
_entity_poly.pdbx_seq_one_letter_code
_entity_poly.pdbx_strand_id
1 'polypeptide(L)'
;MEQRTWKRDSLALDVEIRMWRPAGEEILCCKTLDVSLGGAELLTHNVTFPKHRVLEIRFSELNGRGLKQSRILGKFIRKTNGGIAIQFRKANNDTLKILQALMVKDRINKKKIEKLKYGLAG
;
A
#
# COMPACT_ATOMS: atom_id res chain seq x y z
N MET A 1 22.23 8.28 -11.10
CA MET A 1 20.78 8.26 -11.41
C MET A 1 20.29 6.85 -11.09
N GLU A 2 19.73 6.60 -9.90
CA GLU A 2 19.26 5.25 -9.53
C GLU A 2 18.01 4.87 -10.34
N GLN A 3 18.10 3.80 -11.14
CA GLN A 3 16.96 3.26 -11.87
C GLN A 3 15.98 2.61 -10.89
N ARG A 4 14.72 3.03 -10.94
CA ARG A 4 13.64 2.42 -10.16
C ARG A 4 13.25 1.08 -10.78
N THR A 5 13.36 0.01 -10.01
CA THR A 5 13.07 -1.37 -10.47
C THR A 5 11.57 -1.67 -10.66
N TRP A 6 10.67 -0.90 -10.02
CA TRP A 6 9.23 -1.21 -10.01
C TRP A 6 8.37 0.00 -10.37
N LYS A 7 7.35 -0.24 -11.20
CA LYS A 7 6.30 0.74 -11.52
C LYS A 7 5.39 0.93 -10.29
N ARG A 8 5.08 2.19 -9.96
CA ARG A 8 4.15 2.57 -8.89
C ARG A 8 2.81 2.95 -9.50
N ASP A 9 1.72 2.41 -8.96
CA ASP A 9 0.36 2.83 -9.27
C ASP A 9 -0.18 3.64 -8.08
N SER A 10 -0.74 4.82 -8.34
CA SER A 10 -1.45 5.56 -7.29
C SER A 10 -2.69 4.76 -6.93
N LEU A 11 -2.76 4.25 -5.71
CA LEU A 11 -3.82 3.33 -5.30
C LEU A 11 -4.15 3.67 -3.85
N ALA A 12 -5.40 3.96 -3.54
CA ALA A 12 -5.85 4.23 -2.19
C ALA A 12 -6.42 2.93 -1.57
N LEU A 13 -5.55 2.16 -0.94
CA LEU A 13 -5.92 1.01 -0.11
C LEU A 13 -5.91 1.42 1.35
N ASP A 14 -6.86 0.87 2.12
CA ASP A 14 -6.78 0.89 3.56
C ASP A 14 -5.73 -0.11 4.04
N VAL A 15 -4.79 0.39 4.82
CA VAL A 15 -3.62 -0.34 5.29
C VAL A 15 -3.48 -0.20 6.80
N GLU A 16 -3.33 -1.33 7.45
CA GLU A 16 -2.97 -1.40 8.87
C GLU A 16 -1.47 -1.70 8.99
N ILE A 17 -0.73 -0.87 9.69
CA ILE A 17 0.67 -1.10 10.05
C ILE A 17 0.73 -1.50 11.52
N ARG A 18 1.22 -2.69 11.80
CA ARG A 18 1.49 -3.17 13.15
C ARG A 18 2.98 -3.08 13.46
N MET A 19 3.28 -2.53 14.63
CA MET A 19 4.63 -2.34 15.13
C MET A 19 4.76 -2.89 16.54
N TRP A 20 5.75 -3.74 16.78
CA TRP A 20 6.07 -4.20 18.12
C TRP A 20 7.04 -3.20 18.78
N ARG A 21 6.59 -2.52 19.84
CA ARG A 21 7.42 -1.69 20.72
C ARG A 21 7.62 -2.38 22.08
N PRO A 22 8.67 -2.03 22.85
CA PRO A 22 8.82 -2.52 24.23
C PRO A 22 7.62 -2.20 25.13
N ALA A 23 6.94 -1.09 24.87
CA ALA A 23 5.75 -0.65 25.60
C ALA A 23 4.44 -1.33 25.14
N GLY A 24 4.49 -2.22 24.14
CA GLY A 24 3.32 -2.88 23.57
C GLY A 24 3.26 -2.79 22.05
N GLU A 25 2.23 -3.42 21.48
CA GLU A 25 1.93 -3.32 20.06
C GLU A 25 1.24 -2.00 19.74
N GLU A 26 1.73 -1.31 18.71
CA GLU A 26 1.09 -0.13 18.15
C GLU A 26 0.53 -0.47 16.76
N ILE A 27 -0.72 -0.08 16.54
CA ILE A 27 -1.43 -0.29 15.29
C ILE A 27 -1.76 1.07 14.69
N LEU A 28 -1.30 1.31 13.46
CA LEU A 28 -1.62 2.51 12.70
C LEU A 28 -2.46 2.16 11.48
N CYS A 29 -3.65 2.74 11.39
CA CYS A 29 -4.47 2.70 10.18
C CYS A 29 -4.14 3.89 9.28
N CYS A 30 -3.81 3.62 8.02
CA CYS A 30 -3.42 4.62 7.05
C CYS A 30 -3.88 4.23 5.64
N LYS A 31 -3.79 5.17 4.70
CA LYS A 31 -4.10 4.90 3.29
C LYS A 31 -2.82 4.90 2.46
N THR A 32 -2.76 4.07 1.43
CA THR A 32 -1.67 4.18 0.43
C THR A 32 -1.89 5.41 -0.46
N LEU A 33 -0.82 6.15 -0.74
CA LEU A 33 -0.76 7.15 -1.80
C LEU A 33 -0.36 6.49 -3.12
N ASP A 34 0.63 5.60 -3.04
CA ASP A 34 1.04 4.72 -4.13
C ASP A 34 1.43 3.33 -3.62
N VAL A 35 1.36 2.35 -4.52
CA VAL A 35 1.79 0.98 -4.26
C VAL A 35 2.59 0.43 -5.45
N SER A 36 3.53 -0.44 -5.15
CA SER A 36 4.30 -1.25 -6.10
C SER A 36 4.57 -2.62 -5.48
N LEU A 37 5.10 -3.56 -6.27
CA LEU A 37 5.50 -4.88 -5.74
C LEU A 37 6.71 -4.81 -4.80
N GLY A 38 7.49 -3.72 -4.86
CA GLY A 38 8.65 -3.51 -3.99
C GLY A 38 8.39 -2.67 -2.74
N GLY A 39 7.22 -2.03 -2.64
CA GLY A 39 6.93 -1.10 -1.54
C GLY A 39 5.76 -0.19 -1.82
N ALA A 40 5.44 0.65 -0.83
CA ALA A 40 4.32 1.58 -0.89
C ALA A 40 4.69 2.93 -0.30
N GLU A 41 3.94 3.96 -0.67
CA GLU A 41 3.91 5.24 0.01
C GLU A 41 2.60 5.36 0.79
N LEU A 42 2.68 5.70 2.06
CA LEU A 42 1.53 5.74 2.97
C LEU A 42 1.28 7.18 3.42
N LEU A 43 0.02 7.58 3.35
CA LEU A 43 -0.48 8.83 3.88
C LEU A 43 -0.55 8.73 5.40
N THR A 44 0.31 9.47 6.08
CA THR A 44 0.36 9.52 7.54
C THR A 44 0.78 10.90 8.01
N HIS A 45 0.14 11.38 9.08
CA HIS A 45 0.45 12.67 9.70
C HIS A 45 1.05 12.41 11.07
N ASN A 46 2.18 13.08 11.37
CA ASN A 46 2.83 13.07 12.68
C ASN A 46 3.31 11.71 13.22
N VAL A 47 3.41 10.67 12.39
CA VAL A 47 3.97 9.38 12.83
C VAL A 47 5.47 9.32 12.55
N THR A 48 6.23 8.88 13.55
CA THR A 48 7.67 8.64 13.42
C THR A 48 7.95 7.15 13.58
N PHE A 49 8.47 6.54 12.51
CA PHE A 49 8.84 5.13 12.48
C PHE A 49 10.33 4.97 12.78
N PRO A 50 10.71 4.10 13.74
CA PRO A 50 12.11 3.77 13.96
C PRO A 50 12.68 3.05 12.72
N LYS A 51 13.75 3.62 12.12
CA LYS A 51 14.36 3.15 10.85
C LYS A 51 14.74 1.67 10.82
N HIS A 52 15.06 1.09 11.98
CA HIS A 52 15.57 -0.28 12.07
C HIS A 52 14.51 -1.34 12.37
N ARG A 53 13.23 -0.96 12.54
CA ARG A 53 12.19 -1.93 12.88
C ARG A 53 11.49 -2.51 11.67
N VAL A 54 11.17 -3.80 11.78
CA VAL A 54 10.31 -4.51 10.84
C VAL A 54 8.87 -4.09 11.12
N LEU A 55 8.19 -3.66 10.08
CA LEU A 55 6.79 -3.29 10.10
C LEU A 55 5.99 -4.45 9.51
N GLU A 56 4.92 -4.86 10.17
CA GLU A 56 3.92 -5.72 9.56
C GLU A 56 2.87 -4.84 8.91
N ILE A 57 2.67 -4.99 7.61
CA ILE A 57 1.73 -4.19 6.83
C ILE A 57 0.62 -5.13 6.37
N ARG A 58 -0.63 -4.77 6.66
CA ARG A 58 -1.82 -5.53 6.28
C ARG A 58 -2.65 -4.72 5.31
N PHE A 59 -2.90 -5.27 4.12
CA PHE A 59 -3.80 -4.71 3.12
C PHE A 59 -5.16 -5.33 3.29
N SER A 60 -6.17 -4.49 3.48
CA SER A 60 -7.56 -4.90 3.60
C SER A 60 -8.25 -4.79 2.24
N GLU A 61 -8.73 -5.91 1.71
CA GLU A 61 -9.62 -5.94 0.54
C GLU A 61 -11.00 -6.42 0.95
N LEU A 62 -12.02 -5.57 0.77
CA LEU A 62 -13.39 -6.02 0.80
C LEU A 62 -13.71 -6.68 -0.55
N ASN A 63 -13.99 -7.98 -0.54
CA ASN A 63 -14.53 -8.68 -1.70
C ASN A 63 -15.97 -9.12 -1.41
N GLY A 64 -16.73 -9.51 -2.44
CA GLY A 64 -18.12 -9.95 -2.29
C GLY A 64 -18.33 -11.19 -1.41
N ARG A 65 -17.25 -11.79 -0.88
CA ARG A 65 -17.27 -12.94 0.05
C ARG A 65 -16.73 -12.57 1.45
N GLY A 66 -16.37 -11.31 1.71
CA GLY A 66 -15.89 -10.83 3.00
C GLY A 66 -14.60 -9.99 2.93
N LEU A 67 -14.06 -9.66 4.10
CA LEU A 67 -12.80 -8.93 4.24
C LEU A 67 -11.62 -9.90 4.13
N LYS A 68 -10.78 -9.73 3.11
CA LYS A 68 -9.52 -10.45 2.97
C LYS A 68 -8.36 -9.54 3.37
N GLN A 69 -7.60 -9.95 4.38
CA GLN A 69 -6.40 -9.23 4.81
C GLN A 69 -5.14 -9.95 4.37
N SER A 70 -4.26 -9.26 3.63
CA SER A 70 -2.97 -9.79 3.19
C SER A 70 -1.83 -9.13 3.95
N ARG A 71 -0.89 -9.94 4.45
CA ARG A 71 0.20 -9.47 5.30
C ARG A 71 1.53 -9.47 4.54
N ILE A 72 2.27 -8.37 4.65
CA ILE A 72 3.64 -8.25 4.17
C ILE A 72 4.55 -7.64 5.23
N LEU A 73 5.78 -8.11 5.32
CA LEU A 73 6.80 -7.45 6.14
C LEU A 73 7.46 -6.34 5.33
N GLY A 74 7.62 -5.18 5.94
CA GLY A 74 8.31 -4.03 5.35
C GLY A 74 9.29 -3.37 6.31
N LYS A 75 10.03 -2.43 5.77
CA LYS A 75 10.88 -1.50 6.52
C LYS A 75 10.56 -0.07 6.12
N PHE A 76 10.64 0.83 7.08
CA PHE A 76 10.64 2.25 6.81
C PHE A 76 11.92 2.62 6.03
N ILE A 77 11.76 3.46 5.00
CA ILE A 77 12.89 4.00 4.22
C ILE A 77 13.11 5.47 4.55
N ARG A 78 12.08 6.29 4.37
CA ARG A 78 12.15 7.75 4.52
C ARG A 78 10.76 8.36 4.71
N LYS A 79 10.73 9.58 5.27
CA LYS A 79 9.55 10.46 5.18
C LYS A 79 9.46 11.04 3.77
N THR A 80 8.24 11.27 3.31
CA THR A 80 7.92 11.94 2.04
C THR A 80 7.00 13.12 2.31
N ASN A 81 6.75 13.95 1.30
CA ASN A 81 5.84 15.09 1.43
C ASN A 81 4.40 14.67 1.78
N GLY A 82 4.02 13.45 1.40
CA GLY A 82 2.70 12.87 1.68
C GLY A 82 2.64 11.95 2.89
N GLY A 83 3.76 11.65 3.54
CA GLY A 83 3.80 10.75 4.69
C GLY A 83 5.10 9.95 4.76
N ILE A 84 5.03 8.64 4.48
CA ILE A 84 6.18 7.73 4.59
C ILE A 84 6.31 6.79 3.40
N ALA A 85 7.55 6.48 3.04
CA ALA A 85 7.88 5.42 2.09
C ALA A 85 8.34 4.16 2.84
N ILE A 86 7.73 3.03 2.49
CA ILE A 86 8.06 1.71 3.02
C ILE A 86 8.52 0.78 1.89
N GLN A 87 9.53 -0.05 2.18
CA GLN A 87 10.01 -1.09 1.26
C GLN A 87 9.60 -2.47 1.80
N PHE A 88 9.08 -3.32 0.94
CA PHE A 88 8.74 -4.70 1.30
C PHE A 88 9.99 -5.57 1.36
N ARG A 89 10.08 -6.44 2.38
CA ARG A 89 11.26 -7.28 2.66
C ARG A 89 11.12 -8.71 2.15
N LYS A 90 9.96 -9.33 2.37
CA LYS A 90 9.64 -10.72 1.98
C LYS A 90 8.14 -10.83 1.73
N ALA A 91 7.72 -10.54 0.52
CA ALA A 91 6.37 -10.83 0.07
C ALA A 91 6.30 -12.31 -0.31
N ASN A 92 5.37 -13.08 0.25
CA ASN A 92 5.07 -14.40 -0.31
C ASN A 92 4.35 -14.24 -1.66
N ASN A 93 4.40 -15.28 -2.50
CA ASN A 93 3.81 -15.24 -3.83
C ASN A 93 2.30 -14.93 -3.80
N ASP A 94 1.60 -15.37 -2.76
CA ASP A 94 0.17 -15.10 -2.61
C ASP A 94 -0.12 -13.62 -2.33
N THR A 95 0.66 -12.98 -1.47
CA THR A 95 0.54 -11.54 -1.19
C THR A 95 0.91 -10.71 -2.42
N LEU A 96 1.93 -11.13 -3.18
CA LEU A 96 2.28 -10.50 -4.45
C LEU A 96 1.14 -10.61 -5.47
N LYS A 97 0.54 -11.80 -5.62
CA LYS A 97 -0.62 -12.01 -6.51
C LYS A 97 -1.81 -11.15 -6.10
N ILE A 98 -2.07 -11.01 -4.81
CA ILE A 98 -3.16 -10.16 -4.30
C ILE A 98 -2.87 -8.68 -4.58
N LEU A 99 -1.66 -8.20 -4.28
CA LEU A 99 -1.23 -6.84 -4.60
C LEU A 99 -1.35 -6.55 -6.11
N GLN A 100 -0.90 -7.48 -6.96
CA GLN A 100 -1.06 -7.37 -8.41
C GLN A 100 -2.53 -7.29 -8.82
N ALA A 101 -3.38 -8.15 -8.26
CA ALA A 101 -4.81 -8.14 -8.55
C ALA A 101 -5.47 -6.82 -8.15
N LEU A 102 -5.11 -6.27 -6.97
CA LEU A 102 -5.59 -4.98 -6.50
C LEU A 102 -5.16 -3.84 -7.43
N MET A 103 -3.89 -3.81 -7.85
CA MET A 103 -3.36 -2.80 -8.78
C MET A 103 -4.06 -2.88 -10.15
N VAL A 104 -4.33 -4.08 -10.66
CA VAL A 104 -5.04 -4.27 -11.92
C VAL A 104 -6.50 -3.82 -11.81
N LYS A 105 -7.19 -4.19 -10.73
CA LYS A 105 -8.59 -3.83 -10.48
C LYS A 105 -8.78 -2.32 -10.43
N ASP A 106 -7.90 -1.60 -9.75
CA ASP A 106 -7.93 -0.13 -9.73
C ASP A 106 -7.68 0.50 -11.10
N ARG A 107 -6.72 -0.03 -11.87
CA ARG A 107 -6.46 0.45 -13.22
C ARG A 107 -7.68 0.27 -14.13
N ILE A 108 -8.38 -0.86 -14.03
CA ILE A 108 -9.62 -1.11 -14.75
C ILE A 108 -10.71 -0.12 -14.31
N ASN A 109 -10.87 0.09 -13.00
CA ASN A 109 -11.87 1.01 -12.45
C ASN A 109 -11.62 2.45 -12.89
N LYS A 110 -10.37 2.93 -12.87
CA LYS A 110 -10.01 4.26 -13.38
C LYS A 110 -10.33 4.41 -14.86
N LYS A 111 -9.99 3.43 -15.68
CA LYS A 111 -10.34 3.43 -17.11
C LYS A 111 -11.85 3.47 -17.33
N LYS A 112 -12.64 2.74 -16.52
CA LYS A 112 -14.11 2.79 -16.59
C LYS A 112 -14.64 4.18 -16.22
N ILE A 113 -14.15 4.76 -15.12
CA ILE A 113 -14.55 6.10 -14.67
C ILE A 113 -14.18 7.16 -15.71
N GLU A 114 -12.99 7.07 -16.31
CA GLU A 114 -12.54 7.98 -17.37
C GLU A 114 -13.45 7.88 -18.59
N LYS A 115 -13.76 6.66 -19.05
CA LYS A 115 -14.73 6.44 -20.13
C LYS A 115 -16.13 6.96 -19.81
N LEU A 116 -16.59 6.87 -18.56
CA LEU A 116 -17.88 7.43 -18.16
C LEU A 116 -17.85 8.97 -18.15
N LYS A 117 -16.76 9.58 -17.68
CA LYS A 117 -16.61 11.04 -17.64
C LYS A 117 -16.56 11.67 -19.03
N TYR A 118 -15.88 11.02 -19.98
CA TYR A 118 -15.70 11.54 -21.34
C TYR A 118 -16.65 10.93 -22.37
N GLY A 119 -17.40 9.87 -22.01
CA GLY A 119 -18.40 9.23 -22.87
C GLY A 119 -19.82 9.79 -22.73
N LEU A 120 -20.04 10.77 -21.84
CA LEU A 120 -21.29 11.52 -21.69
C LEU A 120 -21.32 12.83 -22.51
N ALA A 121 -20.34 13.05 -23.38
CA ALA A 121 -20.21 14.25 -24.22
C ALA A 121 -20.43 13.99 -25.72
N GLY A 122 -21.19 12.94 -26.07
CA GLY A 122 -21.57 12.60 -27.44
C GLY A 122 -23.08 12.62 -27.63
#